data_AF-A0AAU4XU10-F1
#
_entry.id   AF-A0AAU4XU10-F1
#
_cell.length_a   1.000
_cell.length_b   1.000
_cell.length_c   1.000
_cell.angle_alpha   90.00
_cell.angle_beta   90.00
_cell.angle_gamma   90.00
#
_symmetry.space_group_name_H-M   'P 1'
#
loop_
_entity.id
_entity.type
_entity.pdbx_description
1 polymer ?
#
loop_
_entity_poly.entity_id
_entity_poly.type
_entity_poly.pdbx_seq_one_letter_code
_entity_poly.pdbx_strand_id
1 'polypeptide(L)'
;MSTQNTTEERFSVALESIQGKRRIERVLEAANALLDRYATEHDPKERLRLVFELVRRNLTPEISITFSGFSLGTGGLGGVAGSEAVALAPSGGIHGQSIFHCKFEAADGRTGSLTAYYREPGPLGLTDAEWHAAMRLLAGVAGLGVGGHATCPS
;
A
#
# COMPACT_ATOMS: atom_id res chain seq x y z
N MET A 1 25.25 40.03 -4.70
CA MET A 1 24.44 39.46 -3.61
C MET A 1 23.21 38.81 -4.24
N SER A 2 23.14 37.46 -4.19
CA SER A 2 21.95 36.59 -4.27
C SER A 2 20.95 36.67 -5.46
N THR A 3 21.35 36.25 -6.66
CA THR A 3 20.42 35.80 -7.74
C THR A 3 20.62 34.33 -8.14
N GLN A 4 21.78 33.75 -7.83
CA GLN A 4 22.07 32.34 -8.06
C GLN A 4 21.24 31.43 -7.13
N ASN A 5 21.11 31.81 -5.85
CA ASN A 5 20.39 31.01 -4.85
C ASN A 5 18.91 30.78 -5.22
N THR A 6 18.24 31.81 -5.75
CA THR A 6 16.81 31.71 -6.13
C THR A 6 16.59 30.86 -7.38
N THR A 7 17.60 30.74 -8.24
CA THR A 7 17.50 29.97 -9.49
C THR A 7 17.72 28.49 -9.20
N GLU A 8 18.73 28.15 -8.41
CA GLU A 8 19.02 26.79 -7.95
C GLU A 8 17.89 26.20 -7.10
N GLU A 9 17.30 26.99 -6.21
CA GLU A 9 16.13 26.60 -5.42
C GLU A 9 14.92 26.27 -6.31
N ARG A 10 14.64 27.10 -7.32
CA ARG A 10 13.54 26.86 -8.27
C ARG A 10 13.76 25.63 -9.15
N PHE A 11 15.00 25.39 -9.60
CA PHE A 11 15.34 24.17 -10.35
C PHE A 11 15.20 22.91 -9.49
N SER A 12 15.59 22.98 -8.21
CA SER A 12 15.45 21.86 -7.27
C SER A 12 13.98 21.52 -7.03
N VAL A 13 13.13 22.52 -6.78
CA VAL A 13 11.67 22.33 -6.63
C VAL A 13 11.04 21.74 -7.89
N ALA A 14 11.45 22.23 -9.08
CA ALA A 14 10.94 21.70 -10.34
C ALA A 14 11.36 20.24 -10.58
N LEU A 15 12.61 19.88 -10.25
CA LEU A 15 13.10 18.51 -10.37
C LEU A 15 12.39 17.56 -9.39
N GLU A 16 12.20 17.97 -8.14
CA GLU A 16 11.43 17.20 -7.15
C GLU A 16 9.98 16.99 -7.61
N SER A 17 9.35 18.02 -8.17
CA SER A 17 8.01 17.93 -8.74
C SER A 17 7.94 16.92 -9.90
N ILE A 18 8.91 16.95 -10.82
CA ILE A 18 9.00 16.00 -11.94
C ILE A 18 9.23 14.58 -11.43
N GLN A 19 10.11 14.39 -10.44
CA GLN A 19 10.39 13.09 -9.86
C GLN A 19 9.18 12.54 -9.11
N GLY A 20 8.47 13.35 -8.31
CA GLY A 20 7.23 12.98 -7.65
C GLY A 20 6.15 12.53 -8.62
N LYS A 21 5.95 13.29 -9.69
CA LYS A 21 4.99 12.92 -10.74
C LYS A 21 5.29 11.54 -11.34
N ARG A 22 6.55 11.27 -11.70
CA ARG A 22 6.95 9.96 -12.24
C ARG A 22 6.76 8.81 -11.26
N ARG A 23 6.96 9.04 -9.96
CA ARG A 23 6.72 8.03 -8.93
C ARG A 23 5.24 7.67 -8.82
N ILE A 24 4.36 8.67 -8.82
CA ILE A 24 2.90 8.48 -8.75
C ILE A 24 2.38 7.81 -10.03
N GLU A 25 2.88 8.19 -11.20
CA GLU A 25 2.52 7.55 -12.48
C GLU A 25 2.80 6.04 -12.46
N ARG A 26 3.94 5.61 -11.92
CA ARG A 26 4.24 4.18 -11.77
C ARG A 26 3.26 3.45 -10.86
N VAL A 27 2.78 4.09 -9.80
CA VAL A 27 1.76 3.51 -8.91
C VAL A 27 0.44 3.35 -9.66
N LEU A 28 0.04 4.35 -10.44
CA LEU A 28 -1.18 4.30 -11.25
C LEU A 28 -1.10 3.22 -12.33
N GLU A 29 0.03 3.12 -13.04
CA GLU A 29 0.26 2.05 -14.03
C GLU A 29 0.14 0.67 -13.40
N ALA A 30 0.74 0.48 -12.21
CA ALA A 30 0.69 -0.79 -11.50
C ALA A 30 -0.73 -1.12 -11.00
N ALA A 31 -1.49 -0.11 -10.55
CA ALA A 31 -2.89 -0.27 -10.15
C ALA A 31 -3.79 -0.64 -11.34
N ASN A 32 -3.60 0.00 -12.51
CA ASN A 32 -4.33 -0.34 -13.72
C ASN A 32 -4.02 -1.77 -14.19
N ALA A 33 -2.75 -2.16 -14.18
CA ALA A 33 -2.36 -3.52 -14.53
C ALA A 33 -2.98 -4.59 -13.60
N LEU A 34 -3.16 -4.29 -12.31
CA LEU A 34 -3.90 -5.15 -11.38
C LEU A 34 -5.38 -5.28 -11.78
N LEU A 35 -6.03 -4.16 -12.10
CA LEU A 35 -7.45 -4.17 -12.51
C LEU A 35 -7.66 -4.94 -13.82
N ASP A 36 -6.76 -4.80 -14.79
CA ASP A 36 -6.78 -5.58 -16.02
C ASP A 36 -6.65 -7.08 -15.72
N ARG A 37 -5.77 -7.44 -14.77
CA ARG A 37 -5.60 -8.84 -14.35
C ARG A 37 -6.87 -9.40 -13.69
N TYR A 38 -7.58 -8.59 -12.91
CA TYR A 38 -8.84 -9.00 -12.26
C TYR A 38 -9.94 -9.34 -13.25
N ALA A 39 -9.90 -8.83 -14.49
CA ALA A 39 -10.85 -9.22 -15.52
C ALA A 39 -10.72 -10.72 -15.91
N THR A 40 -9.58 -11.34 -15.61
CA THR A 40 -9.29 -12.75 -15.94
C THR A 40 -9.16 -13.64 -14.71
N GLU A 41 -8.63 -13.12 -13.60
CA GLU A 41 -8.56 -13.81 -12.32
C GLU A 41 -9.85 -13.57 -11.53
N HIS A 42 -10.56 -14.61 -11.11
CA HIS A 42 -11.84 -14.50 -10.41
C HIS A 42 -11.75 -14.84 -8.93
N ASP A 43 -10.69 -15.52 -8.48
CA ASP A 43 -10.50 -15.86 -7.06
C ASP A 43 -10.10 -14.61 -6.25
N PRO A 44 -10.93 -14.18 -5.28
CA PRO A 44 -10.59 -13.08 -4.38
C PRO A 44 -9.24 -13.24 -3.68
N LYS A 45 -8.86 -14.48 -3.33
CA LYS A 45 -7.60 -14.73 -2.60
C LYS A 45 -6.38 -14.51 -3.50
N GLU A 46 -6.45 -14.95 -4.75
CA GLU A 46 -5.38 -14.72 -5.72
C GLU A 46 -5.27 -13.23 -6.09
N ARG A 47 -6.41 -12.54 -6.24
CA ARG A 47 -6.42 -11.08 -6.42
C ARG A 47 -5.71 -10.34 -5.28
N LEU A 48 -6.01 -10.71 -4.03
CA LEU A 48 -5.30 -10.18 -2.86
C LEU A 48 -3.81 -10.54 -2.82
N ARG A 49 -3.44 -11.73 -3.31
CA ARG A 49 -2.03 -12.13 -3.45
C ARG A 49 -1.27 -11.24 -4.42
N LEU A 50 -1.89 -10.86 -5.55
CA LEU A 50 -1.30 -9.94 -6.51
C LEU A 50 -1.07 -8.55 -5.90
N VAL A 51 -2.06 -8.02 -5.15
CA VAL A 51 -1.90 -6.75 -4.42
C VAL A 51 -0.77 -6.84 -3.40
N PHE A 52 -0.77 -7.91 -2.60
CA PHE A 52 0.28 -8.15 -1.60
C PHE A 52 1.67 -8.13 -2.24
N GLU A 53 1.88 -8.88 -3.33
CA GLU A 53 3.18 -8.93 -3.99
C GLU A 53 3.59 -7.60 -4.62
N LEU A 54 2.64 -6.84 -5.18
CA LEU A 54 2.91 -5.53 -5.74
C LEU A 54 3.34 -4.54 -4.65
N VAL A 55 2.62 -4.48 -3.53
CA VAL A 55 2.98 -3.60 -2.40
C VAL A 55 4.29 -4.03 -1.77
N ARG A 56 4.46 -5.34 -1.51
CA ARG A 56 5.65 -5.91 -0.87
C ARG A 56 6.93 -5.56 -1.62
N ARG A 57 6.88 -5.62 -2.95
CA ARG A 57 8.07 -5.42 -3.81
C ARG A 57 8.37 -3.96 -4.09
N ASN A 58 7.35 -3.11 -4.17
CA ASN A 58 7.51 -1.76 -4.70
C ASN A 58 7.27 -0.65 -3.66
N LEU A 59 6.43 -0.87 -2.65
CA LEU A 59 6.04 0.19 -1.71
C LEU A 59 6.64 -0.05 -0.33
N THR A 60 6.43 -1.23 0.25
CA THR A 60 7.02 -1.57 1.55
C THR A 60 7.14 -3.06 1.75
N PRO A 61 8.28 -3.56 2.27
CA PRO A 61 8.42 -4.97 2.63
C PRO A 61 7.63 -5.34 3.88
N GLU A 62 7.13 -4.40 4.68
CA GLU A 62 6.37 -4.63 5.91
C GLU A 62 4.87 -4.48 5.65
N ILE A 63 4.22 -5.56 5.20
CA ILE A 63 2.79 -5.60 4.88
C ILE A 63 2.16 -6.90 5.36
N SER A 64 0.90 -6.80 5.77
CA SER A 64 0.00 -7.92 6.04
C SER A 64 -1.37 -7.67 5.39
N ILE A 65 -1.95 -8.73 4.83
CA ILE A 65 -3.32 -8.77 4.30
C ILE A 65 -4.03 -9.98 4.89
N THR A 66 -5.18 -9.77 5.49
CA THR A 66 -6.07 -10.83 5.98
C THR A 66 -7.44 -10.72 5.33
N PHE A 67 -8.08 -11.85 5.04
CA PHE A 67 -9.45 -11.88 4.50
C PHE A 67 -10.08 -13.27 4.71
N SER A 68 -11.13 -13.39 5.52
CA SER A 68 -11.89 -14.66 5.69
C SER A 68 -11.01 -15.93 5.82
N GLY A 69 -10.15 -15.95 6.83
CA GLY A 69 -9.23 -17.08 7.09
C GLY A 69 -8.06 -17.21 6.10
N PHE A 70 -7.94 -16.32 5.13
CA PHE A 70 -6.72 -16.14 4.34
C PHE A 70 -5.84 -15.07 5.00
N SER A 71 -4.52 -15.30 5.04
CA SER A 71 -3.54 -14.39 5.65
C SER A 71 -2.24 -14.43 4.86
N LEU A 72 -1.74 -13.25 4.48
CA LEU A 72 -0.44 -13.01 3.89
C LEU A 72 0.28 -11.99 4.77
N GLY A 73 1.53 -12.23 5.13
CA GLY A 73 2.27 -11.26 5.94
C GLY A 73 3.77 -11.47 5.83
N THR A 74 4.51 -10.38 5.98
CA THR A 74 5.98 -10.36 6.09
C THR A 74 6.41 -10.00 7.50
N GLY A 75 7.66 -10.33 7.87
CA GLY A 75 8.27 -9.82 9.11
C GLY A 75 7.55 -10.18 10.41
N GLY A 76 6.84 -11.31 10.46
CA GLY A 76 6.04 -11.72 11.63
C GLY A 76 4.63 -11.13 11.70
N LEU A 77 4.24 -10.29 10.73
CA LEU A 77 2.88 -9.72 10.61
C LEU A 77 1.85 -10.73 10.05
N GLY A 78 2.28 -11.94 9.71
CA GLY A 78 1.42 -13.05 9.30
C GLY A 78 0.85 -13.78 10.51
N GLY A 79 -0.31 -13.33 10.99
CA GLY A 79 -1.06 -13.96 12.07
C GLY A 79 -2.10 -14.96 11.56
N VAL A 80 -2.33 -16.00 12.36
CA VAL A 80 -3.17 -17.20 12.12
C VAL A 80 -4.56 -16.88 11.55
N ALA A 81 -4.94 -17.64 10.53
CA ALA A 81 -6.28 -17.66 9.95
C ALA A 81 -7.37 -17.80 11.04
N GLY A 82 -8.27 -16.82 11.13
CA GLY A 82 -9.52 -16.96 11.89
C GLY A 82 -9.74 -16.01 13.07
N SER A 83 -8.84 -15.07 13.35
CA SER A 83 -9.14 -13.97 14.29
C SER A 83 -9.30 -12.67 13.54
N GLU A 84 -10.48 -12.07 13.64
CA GLU A 84 -10.65 -10.63 13.42
C GLU A 84 -9.56 -9.90 14.21
N ALA A 85 -8.88 -8.96 13.56
CA ALA A 85 -7.84 -8.13 14.14
C ALA A 85 -6.71 -8.91 14.85
N VAL A 86 -5.72 -9.40 14.10
CA VAL A 86 -4.43 -9.70 14.73
C VAL A 86 -3.74 -8.38 15.06
N ALA A 87 -3.83 -8.06 16.35
CA ALA A 87 -3.06 -7.15 17.19
C ALA A 87 -2.03 -6.22 16.52
N LEU A 88 -2.14 -4.93 16.85
CA LEU A 88 -1.04 -3.96 16.84
C LEU A 88 0.17 -4.53 17.61
N ALA A 89 1.10 -5.19 16.88
CA ALA A 89 2.43 -5.65 17.26
C ALA A 89 2.57 -6.62 18.46
N PRO A 90 3.60 -7.50 18.44
CA PRO A 90 4.58 -7.40 19.53
C PRO A 90 6.06 -7.60 19.14
N SER A 91 6.89 -6.79 19.82
CA SER A 91 8.29 -6.98 20.24
C SER A 91 9.40 -7.23 19.21
N GLY A 92 10.16 -6.17 18.89
CA GLY A 92 11.61 -6.26 18.69
C GLY A 92 12.18 -5.68 17.39
N GLY A 93 11.34 -5.34 16.40
CA GLY A 93 11.79 -4.75 15.14
C GLY A 93 11.73 -3.22 15.14
N ILE A 94 12.71 -2.56 14.52
CA ILE A 94 12.60 -1.14 14.18
C ILE A 94 11.63 -1.05 12.99
N HIS A 95 10.33 -0.96 13.26
CA HIS A 95 9.30 -0.80 12.24
C HIS A 95 9.45 0.52 11.47
N GLY A 96 8.76 0.63 10.33
CA GLY A 96 8.49 1.91 9.69
C GLY A 96 7.92 2.94 10.67
N GLN A 97 8.25 4.21 10.45
CA GLN A 97 7.75 5.32 11.27
C GLN A 97 6.26 5.60 11.00
N SER A 98 5.80 5.29 9.79
CA SER A 98 4.43 5.50 9.35
C SER A 98 3.67 4.19 9.29
N ILE A 99 2.40 4.23 9.67
CA ILE A 99 1.52 3.07 9.76
C ILE A 99 0.28 3.33 8.91
N PHE A 100 -0.06 2.36 8.08
CA PHE A 100 -1.28 2.36 7.28
C PHE A 100 -2.13 1.15 7.62
N HIS A 101 -3.43 1.37 7.81
CA HIS A 101 -4.38 0.30 8.07
C HIS A 101 -5.68 0.55 7.31
N CYS A 102 -6.22 -0.48 6.66
CA CYS A 102 -7.55 -0.45 6.07
C CYS A 102 -8.29 -1.74 6.39
N LYS A 103 -9.62 -1.65 6.43
CA LYS A 103 -10.51 -2.80 6.49
C LYS A 103 -11.12 -3.06 5.13
N PHE A 104 -11.37 -4.33 4.83
CA PHE A 104 -12.10 -4.78 3.66
C PHE A 104 -13.44 -5.36 4.09
N GLU A 105 -14.48 -5.08 3.33
CA GLU A 105 -15.80 -5.67 3.50
C GLU A 105 -16.34 -6.10 2.13
N ALA A 106 -16.53 -7.40 1.96
CA ALA A 106 -17.10 -8.01 0.76
C ALA A 106 -18.63 -8.01 0.82
N ALA A 107 -19.29 -8.07 -0.35
CA ALA A 107 -20.75 -8.07 -0.43
C ALA A 107 -21.44 -9.25 0.28
N ASP A 108 -20.71 -10.34 0.51
CA ASP A 108 -21.18 -11.52 1.25
C ASP A 108 -20.93 -11.44 2.77
N GLY A 109 -20.52 -10.28 3.27
CA GLY A 109 -20.27 -10.02 4.69
C GLY A 109 -18.91 -10.51 5.19
N ARG A 110 -18.07 -11.11 4.33
CA ARG A 110 -16.70 -11.46 4.71
C ARG A 110 -15.86 -10.20 4.89
N THR A 111 -15.07 -10.19 5.96
CA THR A 111 -14.21 -9.07 6.31
C THR A 111 -12.73 -9.43 6.18
N GLY A 112 -11.92 -8.39 6.06
CA GLY A 112 -10.48 -8.48 6.00
C GLY A 112 -9.80 -7.18 6.42
N SER A 113 -8.48 -7.18 6.37
CA SER A 113 -7.70 -5.97 6.62
C SER A 113 -6.39 -5.97 5.85
N LEU A 114 -5.85 -4.78 5.63
CA LEU A 114 -4.50 -4.55 5.15
C LEU A 114 -3.80 -3.65 6.16
N THR A 115 -2.63 -4.07 6.63
CA THR A 115 -1.77 -3.27 7.50
C THR A 115 -0.39 -3.19 6.87
N ALA A 116 0.19 -2.00 6.81
CA ALA A 116 1.52 -1.79 6.25
C ALA A 116 2.30 -0.73 7.03
N TYR A 117 3.62 -0.87 7.07
CA TYR A 117 4.53 0.07 7.74
C TYR A 117 5.47 0.69 6.72
N TYR A 118 5.86 1.94 6.90
CA TYR A 118 6.72 2.65 5.96
C TYR A 118 7.81 3.47 6.65
N ARG A 119 8.99 3.47 6.06
CA ARG A 119 10.10 4.35 6.44
C ARG A 119 10.55 5.11 5.20
N GLU A 120 10.55 6.43 5.30
CA GLU A 120 11.07 7.29 4.25
C GLU A 120 12.61 7.32 4.28
N PRO A 121 13.29 7.35 3.11
CA PRO A 121 12.75 7.10 1.78
C PRO A 121 12.55 5.59 1.54
N GLY A 122 11.36 5.20 1.10
CA GLY A 122 11.08 3.82 0.73
C GLY A 122 11.60 3.45 -0.67
N PRO A 123 11.31 2.22 -1.14
CA PRO A 123 11.88 1.67 -2.39
C PRO A 123 11.60 2.51 -3.64
N LEU A 124 10.42 3.14 -3.73
CA LEU A 124 10.07 4.06 -4.82
C LEU A 124 10.49 5.51 -4.57
N GLY A 125 11.05 5.83 -3.39
CA GLY A 125 11.39 7.18 -2.99
C GLY A 125 10.17 8.08 -2.81
N LEU A 126 9.02 7.51 -2.42
CA LEU A 126 7.81 8.26 -2.12
C LEU A 126 7.99 9.04 -0.81
N THR A 127 7.42 10.24 -0.74
CA THR A 127 7.22 10.88 0.56
C THR A 127 6.18 10.12 1.37
N ASP A 128 6.10 10.35 2.68
CA ASP A 128 5.05 9.76 3.50
C ASP A 128 3.62 10.01 2.96
N ALA A 129 3.34 11.24 2.49
CA ALA A 129 2.04 11.60 1.94
C ALA A 129 1.76 10.89 0.60
N GLU A 130 2.76 10.82 -0.29
CA GLU A 130 2.67 10.09 -1.55
C GLU A 130 2.44 8.58 -1.29
N TRP A 131 3.13 8.02 -0.31
CA TRP A 131 2.97 6.62 0.10
C TRP A 131 1.56 6.33 0.64
N HIS A 132 1.02 7.18 1.53
CA HIS A 132 -0.35 7.03 2.01
C HIS A 132 -1.38 7.11 0.89
N ALA A 133 -1.22 8.04 -0.05
CA ALA A 133 -2.12 8.15 -1.21
C ALA A 133 -2.06 6.89 -2.10
N ALA A 134 -0.85 6.39 -2.37
CA ALA A 134 -0.63 5.16 -3.12
C ALA A 134 -1.27 3.94 -2.42
N MET A 135 -1.08 3.83 -1.11
CA MET A 135 -1.67 2.75 -0.31
C MET A 135 -3.19 2.81 -0.27
N ARG A 136 -3.81 4.01 -0.18
CA ARG A 136 -5.27 4.18 -0.27
C ARG A 136 -5.82 3.70 -1.60
N LEU A 137 -5.16 4.04 -2.71
CA LEU A 137 -5.55 3.56 -4.04
C LEU A 137 -5.49 2.02 -4.10
N LEU A 138 -4.37 1.43 -3.69
CA LEU A 138 -4.17 -0.01 -3.74
C LEU A 138 -5.10 -0.77 -2.78
N ALA A 139 -5.42 -0.20 -1.61
CA ALA A 139 -6.43 -0.73 -0.71
C ALA A 139 -7.83 -0.70 -1.36
N GLY A 140 -8.18 0.37 -2.06
CA GLY A 140 -9.40 0.44 -2.86
C GLY A 140 -9.49 -0.65 -3.92
N VAL A 141 -8.40 -0.87 -4.66
CA VAL A 141 -8.29 -1.99 -5.62
C VAL A 141 -8.41 -3.35 -4.92
N ALA A 142 -7.82 -3.54 -3.74
CA ALA A 142 -7.97 -4.76 -2.96
C ALA A 142 -9.43 -5.00 -2.52
N GLY A 143 -10.12 -3.95 -2.06
CA GLY A 143 -11.55 -3.98 -1.73
C GLY A 143 -12.41 -4.42 -2.92
N LEU A 144 -12.15 -3.86 -4.10
CA LEU A 144 -12.80 -4.31 -5.35
C LEU A 144 -12.44 -5.75 -5.69
N GLY A 145 -11.19 -6.16 -5.45
CA GLY A 145 -10.70 -7.52 -5.69
C GLY A 145 -11.48 -8.57 -4.91
N VAL A 146 -11.89 -8.26 -3.68
CA VAL A 146 -12.73 -9.14 -2.85
C VAL A 146 -14.23 -9.04 -3.16
N GLY A 147 -14.63 -8.24 -4.15
CA GLY A 147 -16.03 -8.03 -4.51
C GLY A 147 -16.76 -7.09 -3.54
N GLY A 148 -16.06 -6.13 -2.96
CA GLY A 148 -16.66 -5.15 -2.04
C GLY A 148 -15.89 -3.83 -2.03
N HIS A 149 -15.61 -3.32 -0.83
CA HIS A 149 -14.97 -2.02 -0.67
C HIS A 149 -13.92 -2.03 0.45
N ALA A 150 -13.08 -1.00 0.47
CA ALA A 150 -12.09 -0.78 1.50
C ALA A 150 -12.37 0.54 2.24
N THR A 151 -12.18 0.51 3.55
CA THR A 151 -12.33 1.68 4.42
C THR A 151 -11.02 1.90 5.17
N CYS A 152 -10.41 3.06 4.96
CA CYS A 152 -9.13 3.44 5.53
C CYS A 152 -9.32 4.67 6.42
N PRO A 153 -8.87 4.67 7.68
CA PRO A 153 -8.86 5.87 8.51
C PRO A 153 -8.08 7.01 7.83
N SER A 154 -8.54 8.22 8.10
CA SER A 154 -7.91 9.47 7.65
C SER A 154 -6.56 9.71 8.30
#